data_AF-A0A938LV68-F1
#
_entry.id   AF-A0A938LV68-F1
#
_cell.length_a   1.000
_cell.length_b   1.000
_cell.length_c   1.000
_cell.angle_alpha   90.00
_cell.angle_beta   90.00
_cell.angle_gamma   90.00
#
_symmetry.space_group_name_H-M   'P 1'
#
loop_
_entity.id
_entity.type
_entity.pdbx_description
1 polymer ?
#
loop_
_entity_poly.entity_id
_entity_poly.type
_entity_poly.pdbx_seq_one_letter_code
_entity_poly.pdbx_strand_id
1 'polypeptide(L)'
;MHICKRCARMPKEQREGIECRDEIFNYMRQSHISDKNVSRLRELAASPQEKVAELAGIVLEVAAITPYKKRRIRELAGRNRDLLHKLDATGLILAHGS
;
A
#
# COMPACT_ATOMS: atom_id res chain seq x y z
N MET A 1 19.39 -1.00 -5.29
CA MET A 1 18.85 -1.81 -4.17
C MET A 1 20.01 -2.56 -3.54
N HIS A 2 20.49 -2.17 -2.35
CA HIS A 2 21.53 -2.93 -1.65
C HIS A 2 20.85 -3.92 -0.71
N ILE A 3 20.83 -5.21 -1.08
CA ILE A 3 20.23 -6.27 -0.26
C ILE A 3 21.22 -6.59 0.85
N CYS A 4 20.84 -6.36 2.10
CA CYS A 4 21.70 -6.70 3.23
C CYS A 4 21.89 -8.23 3.32
N LYS A 5 23.02 -8.69 3.89
CA LYS A 5 23.34 -10.12 4.03
C LYS A 5 22.25 -10.94 4.72
N ARG A 6 21.42 -10.29 5.56
CA ARG A 6 20.26 -10.91 6.22
C ARG A 6 19.11 -11.16 5.25
N CYS A 7 18.74 -10.17 4.43
CA CYS A 7 17.70 -10.32 3.41
C CYS A 7 18.10 -11.33 2.32
N ALA A 8 19.39 -11.40 1.97
CA ALA A 8 19.91 -12.37 1.01
C ALA A 8 19.73 -13.84 1.45
N ARG A 9 19.65 -14.10 2.77
CA ARG A 9 19.48 -15.43 3.35
C ARG A 9 18.02 -15.84 3.56
N MET A 10 17.06 -14.94 3.36
CA MET A 10 15.64 -15.27 3.57
C MET A 10 15.10 -16.19 2.46
N PRO A 11 14.09 -17.02 2.76
CA PRO A 11 13.32 -17.72 1.72
C PRO A 11 12.75 -16.73 0.70
N LYS A 12 12.62 -17.17 -0.56
CA LYS A 12 12.15 -16.32 -1.67
C LYS A 12 10.80 -15.67 -1.35
N GLU A 13 9.86 -16.45 -0.83
CA GLU A 13 8.50 -16.00 -0.49
C GLU A 13 8.50 -14.85 0.54
N GLN A 14 9.39 -14.91 1.53
CA GLN A 14 9.52 -13.85 2.54
C GLN A 14 10.08 -12.57 1.93
N ARG A 15 11.03 -12.69 0.98
CA ARG A 15 11.56 -11.53 0.25
C ARG A 15 10.49 -10.91 -0.65
N GLU A 16 9.77 -11.73 -1.41
CA GLU A 16 8.65 -11.29 -2.25
C GLU A 16 7.60 -10.56 -1.42
N GLY A 17 7.31 -11.04 -0.20
CA GLY A 17 6.41 -10.37 0.74
C GLY A 17 6.92 -9.00 1.20
N ILE A 18 8.22 -8.85 1.44
CA ILE A 18 8.82 -7.54 1.77
C ILE A 18 8.72 -6.60 0.57
N GLU A 19 9.09 -7.07 -0.62
CA GLU A 19 9.09 -6.28 -1.86
C GLU A 19 7.67 -5.81 -2.22
N CYS A 20 6.68 -6.69 -2.16
CA CYS A 20 5.28 -6.34 -2.41
C CYS A 20 4.77 -5.30 -1.42
N ARG A 21 5.14 -5.40 -0.14
CA ARG A 21 4.75 -4.40 0.86
C ARG A 21 5.39 -3.05 0.58
N ASP A 22 6.69 -3.02 0.27
CA ASP A 22 7.39 -1.78 -0.10
C ASP A 22 6.76 -1.12 -1.33
N GLU A 23 6.40 -1.94 -2.33
CA GLU A 23 5.67 -1.51 -3.53
C GLU A 23 4.33 -0.83 -3.16
N ILE A 24 3.52 -1.46 -2.29
CA ILE A 24 2.23 -0.92 -1.84
C ILE A 24 2.42 0.41 -1.10
N PHE A 25 3.39 0.48 -0.19
CA PHE A 25 3.71 1.71 0.54
C PHE A 25 4.15 2.82 -0.42
N ASN A 26 4.90 2.50 -1.48
CA ASN A 26 5.32 3.46 -2.48
C ASN A 26 4.14 4.05 -3.26
N TYR A 27 3.06 3.30 -3.52
CA TYR A 27 1.85 3.86 -4.15
C TYR A 27 1.21 4.98 -3.32
N MET A 28 1.26 4.88 -1.99
CA MET A 28 0.76 5.94 -1.11
C MET A 28 1.60 7.23 -1.19
N ARG A 29 2.88 7.14 -1.60
CA ARG A 29 3.76 8.30 -1.77
C ARG A 29 3.52 9.05 -3.07
N GLN A 30 3.02 8.37 -4.08
CA GLN A 30 2.81 8.94 -5.41
C GLN A 30 1.73 10.02 -5.39
N SER A 31 1.93 11.06 -6.22
CA SER A 31 0.97 12.15 -6.40
C SER A 31 -0.38 11.68 -6.92
N HIS A 32 -0.38 10.59 -7.69
CA HIS A 32 -1.56 9.95 -8.26
C HIS A 32 -1.35 8.43 -8.29
N ILE A 33 -2.32 7.67 -7.77
CA ILE A 33 -2.34 6.21 -7.93
C ILE A 33 -2.94 5.92 -9.31
N SER A 34 -2.08 5.60 -10.28
CA SER A 34 -2.48 5.38 -11.67
C SER A 34 -3.32 4.11 -11.86
N ASP A 35 -4.03 3.99 -12.99
CA ASP A 35 -4.78 2.78 -13.35
C ASP A 35 -3.90 1.53 -13.40
N LYS A 36 -2.63 1.70 -13.81
CA LYS A 36 -1.63 0.61 -13.77
C LYS A 36 -1.39 0.15 -12.33
N ASN A 37 -1.23 1.09 -11.40
CA ASN A 37 -1.05 0.77 -9.99
C ASN A 37 -2.32 0.12 -9.42
N VAL A 38 -3.51 0.58 -9.83
CA VAL A 38 -4.80 -0.02 -9.43
C VAL A 38 -4.91 -1.47 -9.89
N SER A 39 -4.58 -1.76 -11.15
CA SER A 39 -4.54 -3.14 -11.65
C SER A 39 -3.55 -4.00 -10.87
N ARG A 40 -2.37 -3.46 -10.58
CA ARG A 40 -1.36 -4.14 -9.77
C ARG A 40 -1.81 -4.38 -8.32
N LEU A 41 -2.51 -3.43 -7.71
CA LEU A 41 -3.09 -3.57 -6.37
C LEU A 41 -4.16 -4.67 -6.33
N ARG A 42 -4.94 -4.85 -7.40
CA ARG A 42 -5.91 -5.97 -7.49
C ARG A 42 -5.20 -7.33 -7.48
N GLU A 43 -4.09 -7.46 -8.20
CA GLU A 43 -3.27 -8.69 -8.16
C GLU A 43 -2.72 -8.95 -6.76
N LEU A 44 -2.16 -7.92 -6.12
CA LEU A 44 -1.59 -8.04 -4.78
C LEU A 44 -2.65 -8.32 -3.70
N ALA A 45 -3.87 -7.80 -3.87
CA ALA A 45 -5.01 -8.08 -2.98
C ALA A 45 -5.43 -9.56 -3.01
N ALA A 46 -5.11 -10.29 -4.09
CA ALA A 46 -5.34 -11.72 -4.22
C ALA A 46 -4.13 -12.58 -3.78
N SER A 47 -3.09 -11.96 -3.21
CA SER A 47 -1.89 -12.67 -2.77
C SER A 47 -2.21 -13.69 -1.66
N PRO A 48 -1.58 -14.88 -1.66
CA PRO A 48 -1.70 -15.82 -0.53
C PRO A 48 -1.05 -15.29 0.75
N GLN A 49 -0.23 -14.23 0.65
CA GLN A 49 0.34 -13.57 1.82
C GLN A 49 -0.66 -12.59 2.41
N GLU A 50 -1.28 -12.98 3.53
CA GLU A 50 -2.36 -12.22 4.18
C GLU A 50 -2.02 -10.73 4.36
N LYS A 51 -0.80 -10.43 4.82
CA LYS A 51 -0.41 -9.03 5.03
C LYS A 51 -0.28 -8.23 3.73
N VAL A 52 0.15 -8.85 2.63
CA VAL A 52 0.22 -8.21 1.32
C VAL A 52 -1.20 -7.95 0.81
N ALA A 53 -2.07 -8.96 0.91
CA ALA A 53 -3.46 -8.88 0.49
C ALA A 53 -4.23 -7.78 1.24
N GLU A 54 -4.09 -7.73 2.57
CA GLU A 54 -4.70 -6.71 3.42
C GLU A 54 -4.27 -5.29 3.02
N LEU A 55 -2.96 -5.04 2.94
CA LEU A 55 -2.43 -3.73 2.61
C LEU A 55 -2.84 -3.28 1.20
N ALA A 56 -2.79 -4.20 0.23
CA ALA A 56 -3.19 -3.91 -1.14
C ALA A 56 -4.68 -3.59 -1.25
N GLY A 57 -5.53 -4.33 -0.52
CA GLY A 57 -6.97 -4.07 -0.45
C GLY A 57 -7.27 -2.67 0.09
N ILE A 58 -6.63 -2.27 1.18
CA ILE A 58 -6.79 -0.93 1.77
C ILE A 58 -6.39 0.16 0.78
N VAL A 59 -5.22 0.04 0.12
CA VAL A 59 -4.77 1.06 -0.85
C VAL A 59 -5.64 1.07 -2.11
N LEU A 60 -6.21 -0.07 -2.50
CA LEU A 60 -7.18 -0.16 -3.60
C LEU A 60 -8.47 0.61 -3.28
N GLU A 61 -9.02 0.46 -2.06
CA GLU A 61 -10.17 1.24 -1.59
C GLU A 61 -9.86 2.75 -1.64
N VAL A 62 -8.67 3.15 -1.18
CA VAL A 62 -8.21 4.54 -1.25
C VAL A 62 -8.16 5.05 -2.68
N ALA A 63 -7.61 4.27 -3.61
CA ALA A 63 -7.49 4.65 -5.01
C ALA A 63 -8.85 4.84 -5.68
N ALA A 64 -9.86 4.06 -5.29
CA ALA A 64 -11.23 4.20 -5.80
C ALA A 64 -11.91 5.50 -5.33
N ILE A 65 -11.60 5.97 -4.12
CA ILE A 65 -12.21 7.20 -3.57
C ILE A 65 -11.42 8.44 -3.95
N THR A 66 -10.10 8.40 -3.83
CA THR A 66 -9.22 9.56 -3.92
C THR A 66 -7.80 9.17 -4.37
N PRO A 67 -7.60 8.93 -5.68
CA PRO A 67 -6.31 8.50 -6.21
C PRO A 67 -5.22 9.59 -6.06
N TYR A 68 -5.62 10.86 -6.02
CA TYR A 68 -4.71 12.01 -5.90
C TYR A 68 -4.28 12.31 -4.46
N LYS A 69 -2.97 12.42 -4.23
CA LYS A 69 -2.35 12.60 -2.91
C LYS A 69 -2.81 13.85 -2.17
N LYS A 70 -2.89 14.99 -2.87
CA LYS A 70 -3.03 16.34 -2.27
C LYS A 70 -4.22 16.47 -1.32
N ARG A 71 -5.33 15.79 -1.60
CA ARG A 71 -6.55 15.85 -0.78
C ARG A 71 -6.90 14.52 -0.12
N ARG A 72 -6.11 13.47 -0.33
CA ARG A 72 -6.41 12.10 0.10
C ARG A 72 -6.89 12.01 1.54
N ILE A 73 -6.07 12.47 2.49
CA ILE A 73 -6.40 12.40 3.92
C ILE A 73 -7.64 13.25 4.26
N ARG A 74 -7.79 14.43 3.64
CA ARG A 74 -8.96 15.30 3.85
C ARG A 74 -10.25 14.64 3.33
N GLU A 75 -10.22 14.05 2.14
CA GLU A 75 -11.37 13.37 1.55
C GLU A 75 -11.75 12.13 2.37
N LEU A 76 -10.76 11.35 2.82
CA LEU A 76 -10.98 10.18 3.68
C LEU A 76 -11.55 10.59 5.04
N ALA A 77 -11.00 11.62 5.69
CA ALA A 77 -11.53 12.10 6.97
C ALA A 77 -12.99 12.58 6.86
N GLY A 78 -13.37 13.16 5.73
CA GLY A 78 -14.73 13.67 5.50
C GLY A 78 -15.75 12.61 5.09
N ARG A 79 -15.32 11.54 4.39
CA ARG A 79 -16.25 10.59 3.73
C ARG A 79 -16.09 9.14 4.18
N ASN A 80 -14.91 8.75 4.67
CA ASN A 80 -14.56 7.36 5.01
C ASN A 80 -13.57 7.31 6.18
N ARG A 81 -14.07 7.62 7.39
CA ARG A 81 -13.25 7.62 8.62
C ARG A 81 -12.72 6.22 8.97
N ASP A 82 -13.48 5.17 8.67
CA ASP A 82 -13.03 3.79 8.85
C ASP A 82 -11.81 3.46 8.01
N LEU A 83 -11.79 3.89 6.74
CA LEU A 83 -10.64 3.69 5.87
C LEU A 83 -9.43 4.49 6.33
N LEU A 84 -9.63 5.70 6.85
CA LEU A 84 -8.56 6.48 7.48
C LEU A 84 -7.99 5.77 8.71
N HIS A 85 -8.85 5.16 9.54
CA HIS A 85 -8.40 4.37 10.69
C HIS A 85 -7.62 3.12 10.27
N LYS A 86 -8.04 2.42 9.21
CA LYS A 86 -7.27 1.30 8.63
C LYS A 86 -5.88 1.74 8.15
N LEU A 87 -5.77 2.92 7.52
CA LEU A 87 -4.48 3.48 7.09
C LEU A 87 -3.55 3.77 8.27
N ASP A 88 -4.11 4.28 9.38
CA ASP A 88 -3.37 4.54 10.60
C ASP A 88 -2.89 3.24 11.26
N ALA A 89 -3.81 2.29 11.47
CA ALA A 89 -3.54 0.99 12.09
C ALA A 89 -2.50 0.15 11.33
N THR A 90 -2.42 0.31 10.00
CA THR A 90 -1.46 -0.40 9.15
C THR A 90 -0.15 0.36 8.92
N GLY A 91 -0.04 1.61 9.40
CA GLY A 91 1.10 2.49 9.17
C GLY A 91 1.19 3.08 7.75
N LEU A 92 0.24 2.78 6.86
CA LEU A 92 0.18 3.35 5.51
C LEU A 92 0.01 4.87 5.51
N ILE A 93 -0.55 5.43 6.59
CA ILE A 93 -0.67 6.89 6.77
C ILE A 93 0.71 7.59 6.78
N LEU A 94 1.75 6.93 7.30
CA LEU A 94 3.10 7.49 7.39
C LEU A 94 3.73 7.66 6.00
N ALA A 95 3.42 6.76 5.07
CA ALA A 95 3.88 6.86 3.69
C ALA A 95 3.22 8.03 2.93
N HIS A 96 2.08 8.55 3.38
CA HIS A 96 1.47 9.72 2.73
C HIS A 96 2.27 11.01 2.99
N GLY A 97 2.84 11.17 4.18
CA GLY A 97 3.58 12.39 4.58
C GLY A 97 5.00 12.51 4.01
N SER A 98 5.48 11.47 3.32
CA SER A 98 6.87 11.32 2.82
C SER A 98 7.04 11.57 1.32
#